data_AF-A0A5C7WBH1-F1
#
_entry.id   AF-A0A5C7WBH1-F1
#
_cell.length_a   1.000
_cell.length_b   1.000
_cell.length_c   1.000
_cell.angle_alpha   90.00
_cell.angle_beta   90.00
_cell.angle_gamma   90.00
#
_symmetry.space_group_name_H-M   'P 1'
#
loop_
_entity.id
_entity.type
_entity.pdbx_description
1 polymer ?
#
loop_
_entity_poly.entity_id
_entity_poly.type
_entity_poly.pdbx_seq_one_letter_code
_entity_poly.pdbx_strand_id
1 'polypeptide(L)' 'MSAWSPESWRGKPIQQQPQYPDAAHLARVEQTLAGYPPLVFAGEARELRRQFA' A
#
# COMPACT_ATOMS: atom_id res chain seq x y z
N MET A 1 -4.03 -21.32 1.87
CA MET A 1 -4.00 -19.98 1.25
C MET A 1 -3.53 -19.00 2.31
N SER A 2 -2.52 -18.17 2.05
CA SER A 2 -2.16 -17.10 3.00
C SER A 2 -3.33 -16.12 3.12
N ALA A 3 -3.64 -15.70 4.35
CA ALA A 3 -4.59 -14.62 4.59
C ALA A 3 -4.09 -13.32 3.95
N TRP A 4 -5.02 -12.53 3.41
CA TRP A 4 -4.69 -11.24 2.81
C TRP A 4 -4.36 -10.21 3.90
N SER A 5 -3.30 -9.46 3.69
CA SER A 5 -2.94 -8.25 4.44
C SER A 5 -2.26 -7.24 3.51
N PRO A 6 -2.21 -5.95 3.86
CA PRO A 6 -1.49 -4.94 3.07
C PRO A 6 -0.01 -5.24 2.81
N GLU A 7 0.64 -6.06 3.65
CA GLU A 7 2.05 -6.47 3.51
C GLU A 7 2.23 -7.80 2.76
N SER A 8 1.15 -8.58 2.56
CA SER A 8 1.21 -9.94 2.01
C SER A 8 1.82 -10.03 0.60
N TRP A 9 1.83 -8.92 -0.16
CA TRP A 9 2.47 -8.84 -1.48
C TRP A 9 4.00 -8.99 -1.40
N ARG A 10 4.64 -8.61 -0.28
CA ARG A 10 6.10 -8.68 -0.11
C ARG A 10 6.63 -10.11 -0.20
N GLY A 11 5.78 -11.12 -0.02
CA GLY A 11 6.11 -12.54 -0.18
C GLY A 11 5.91 -13.10 -1.60
N LYS A 12 5.63 -12.26 -2.60
CA LYS A 12 5.39 -12.66 -4.00
C LYS A 12 6.51 -12.16 -4.93
N PRO A 13 6.74 -12.83 -6.07
CA PRO A 13 7.60 -12.27 -7.11
C PRO A 13 7.08 -10.89 -7.55
N ILE A 14 7.97 -9.90 -7.60
CA ILE A 14 7.62 -8.52 -7.98
C ILE A 14 8.56 -8.00 -9.07
N GLN A 15 8.02 -7.17 -9.95
CA GLN A 15 8.72 -6.56 -11.08
C GLN A 15 8.71 -5.03 -10.93
N GLN A 16 9.64 -4.35 -11.60
CA GLN A 16 9.69 -2.87 -11.69
C GLN A 16 9.80 -2.14 -10.34
N GLN A 17 10.26 -2.79 -9.27
CA GLN A 17 10.55 -2.10 -8.01
C GLN A 17 11.95 -1.49 -8.07
N PRO A 18 12.12 -0.27 -7.56
CA PRO A 18 13.44 0.32 -7.40
C PRO A 18 14.23 -0.44 -6.33
N GLN A 19 15.55 -0.43 -6.47
CA GLN A 19 16.45 -0.96 -5.45
C GLN A 19 16.92 0.19 -4.56
N TYR A 20 16.34 0.27 -3.37
CA TYR A 20 16.74 1.28 -2.38
C TYR A 20 18.04 0.86 -1.68
N PRO A 21 19.01 1.77 -1.50
CA PRO A 21 20.30 1.44 -0.91
C PRO A 21 20.25 1.24 0.61
N ASP A 22 19.27 1.83 1.31
CA ASP A 22 19.12 1.75 2.76
C ASP A 22 17.71 1.27 3.11
N ALA A 23 17.61 0.00 3.48
CA ALA A 23 16.35 -0.64 3.88
C ALA A 23 15.79 -0.06 5.19
N ALA A 24 16.66 0.35 6.13
CA ALA A 24 16.21 0.92 7.39
C ALA A 24 15.63 2.33 7.17
N HIS A 25 16.23 3.12 6.27
CA HIS A 25 15.67 4.42 5.89
C HIS A 25 14.32 4.27 5.19
N LEU A 26 14.20 3.33 4.24
CA LEU A 26 12.92 3.04 3.60
C LEU A 26 11.83 2.72 4.63
N ALA A 27 12.12 1.83 5.60
CA ALA A 27 11.16 1.47 6.64
C ALA A 27 10.72 2.66 7.50
N ARG A 28 11.64 3.59 7.85
CA ARG A 28 11.31 4.81 8.61
C ARG A 28 10.36 5.73 7.82
N VAL A 29 10.58 5.86 6.53
CA VAL A 29 9.70 6.68 5.65
C VAL A 29 8.33 6.02 5.50
N GLU A 30 8.27 4.71 5.28
CA GLU A 30 7.01 3.96 5.22
C GLU A 30 6.18 4.12 6.51
N GLN A 31 6.82 4.02 7.68
CA GLN A 31 6.16 4.25 8.98
C GLN A 31 5.62 5.66 9.14
N THR A 32 6.38 6.67 8.68
CA THR A 32 5.95 8.06 8.73
C THR A 32 4.70 8.28 7.87
N LEU A 33 4.72 7.78 6.62
CA LEU A 33 3.59 7.89 5.69
C LEU A 33 2.36 7.13 6.19
N ALA A 34 2.52 5.99 6.84
CA ALA A 34 1.42 5.23 7.42
C ALA A 34 0.65 6.00 8.52
N GLY A 35 1.29 6.98 9.16
CA GLY A 35 0.66 7.84 10.16
C GLY A 35 -0.05 9.06 9.60
N TYR A 36 0.07 9.35 8.30
CA TYR A 36 -0.56 10.53 7.69
C TYR A 36 -2.03 10.31 7.35
N PRO A 37 -2.83 11.40 7.27
CA PRO A 37 -4.20 11.32 6.81
C PRO A 37 -4.30 10.68 5.42
N PRO A 38 -5.33 9.85 5.16
CA PRO A 38 -5.55 9.29 3.84
C PRO A 38 -5.98 10.39 2.86
N LEU A 39 -5.64 10.21 1.57
CA LEU A 39 -6.02 11.14 0.51
C LEU A 39 -7.52 11.08 0.16
N VAL A 40 -8.14 9.93 0.40
CA VAL A 40 -9.56 9.67 0.10
C VAL A 40 -10.20 8.90 1.24
N PHE A 41 -11.50 9.11 1.42
CA PHE A 41 -12.32 8.35 2.33
C PHE A 41 -12.79 7.05 1.68
N ALA A 42 -12.97 6.00 2.49
CA ALA A 42 -13.44 4.70 1.99
C ALA A 42 -14.82 4.77 1.30
N GLY A 43 -15.65 5.77 1.66
CA GLY A 43 -16.94 6.03 1.03
C GLY A 43 -16.82 6.50 -0.42
N GLU A 44 -15.81 7.29 -0.75
CA GLU A 44 -15.59 7.80 -2.11
C GLU A 44 -15.23 6.67 -3.06
N ALA A 45 -14.38 5.72 -2.62
CA ALA A 45 -14.06 4.53 -3.39
C ALA A 45 -15.28 3.62 -3.63
N ARG A 46 -16.18 3.49 -2.63
CA ARG A 46 -17.44 2.75 -2.78
C ARG A 46 -18.39 3.43 -3.77
N GLU A 47 -18.47 4.75 -3.70
CA GLU A 47 -19.29 5.55 -4.61
C GLU A 47 -18.78 5.45 -6.06
N LEU A 48 -17.47 5.55 -6.27
CA LEU A 48 -16.88 5.34 -7.60
C LEU A 48 -17.19 3.93 -8.14
N ARG A 49 -17.07 2.89 -7.30
CA ARG A 49 -17.43 1.52 -7.69
C ARG A 49 -18.90 1.40 -8.10
N ARG A 50 -19.82 2.12 -7.44
CA ARG A 50 -21.25 2.16 -7.81
C ARG A 50 -21.45 2.80 -9.19
N GLN A 51 -20.64 3.78 -9.58
CA GLN A 51 -20.70 4.43 -10.89
C GLN A 51 -20.17 3.54 -12.02
N PHE A 52 -19.36 2.52 -11.71
CA PHE A 52 -18.80 1.56 -12.68
C PHE A 52 -19.71 0.34 -12.92
N ALA A 53 -20.80 0.21 -12.16
CA ALA A 53 -21.77 -0.88 -12.26
C ALA A 53 -22.95 -0.48 -13.16
#